data_AF-A0A3B6C487-F1
#
_entry.id   AF-A0A3B6C487-F1
#
_cell.length_a   1.000
_cell.length_b   1.000
_cell.length_c   1.000
_cell.angle_alpha   90.00
_cell.angle_beta   90.00
_cell.angle_gamma   90.00
#
_symmetry.space_group_name_H-M   'P 1'
#
loop_
_entity.id
_entity.type
_entity.pdbx_description
1 polymer ?
#
loop_
_entity_poly.entity_id
_entity_poly.type
_entity_poly.pdbx_seq_one_letter_code
_entity_poly.pdbx_strand_id
1 'polypeptide(L)'
;MASSLDAPNLDDYLTADSLPQEPPRSLTLRDLLDISPVLTEAAGAIVDDSFTRCFKSNSPEPWNWNIYLFPLWCLGAVIRYGLLFPLRFLTLILGWMAFFTAFFPVRFLMNGKNRLKSKIERKLVEMMCSVFVASWTGVIKYHGPRPSSRPYQVFVANHTSMIDFIILEQMTAFAVIMQKHPGWVGFIQKTILESVGCIWFNRNDLKDREVVGRKLRDHVQHPDNNPLLIFPEGTCVNNQYTVMFKKGAFELGCAVCPIAIKYNKIFVDAFWNSKKQSFTMHLVRLMTSWAVVCDVWFLEPQYLREGETAIEFTERVRDMIAARAGLKKVPWDGYLKHNRPSPKHTEEKQRMFAESVLRRLEEN
;
A
#
# COMPACT_ATOMS: atom_id res chain seq x y z
N MET A 1 -26.43 -18.35 -19.46
CA MET A 1 -26.17 -19.18 -18.27
C MET A 1 -24.67 -19.29 -18.09
N ALA A 2 -24.10 -18.46 -17.22
CA ALA A 2 -22.67 -18.48 -16.90
C ALA A 2 -22.53 -18.92 -15.44
N SER A 3 -21.64 -19.89 -15.23
CA SER A 3 -21.44 -20.67 -14.02
C SER A 3 -21.15 -19.82 -12.79
N SER A 4 -21.94 -20.04 -11.74
CA SER A 4 -21.84 -19.47 -10.40
C SER A 4 -20.79 -20.16 -9.52
N LEU A 5 -19.64 -20.54 -10.07
CA LEU A 5 -18.58 -21.20 -9.32
C LEU A 5 -17.44 -20.18 -9.14
N ASP A 6 -17.10 -19.94 -7.88
CA ASP A 6 -15.99 -19.10 -7.39
C ASP A 6 -16.25 -17.59 -7.25
N ALA A 7 -17.39 -17.23 -6.66
CA ALA A 7 -17.42 -16.02 -5.84
C ALA A 7 -16.59 -16.30 -4.56
N PRO A 8 -15.61 -15.45 -4.17
CA PRO A 8 -14.92 -15.60 -2.90
C PRO A 8 -15.95 -15.57 -1.78
N ASN A 9 -15.97 -16.63 -0.96
CA ASN A 9 -16.90 -16.77 0.13
C ASN A 9 -16.61 -15.66 1.16
N LEU A 10 -17.52 -14.69 1.29
CA LEU A 10 -17.38 -13.61 2.28
C LEU A 10 -17.48 -14.14 3.71
N ASP A 11 -18.06 -15.33 3.91
CA ASP A 11 -18.21 -15.96 5.21
C ASP A 11 -16.87 -16.47 5.78
N ASP A 12 -15.85 -16.69 4.93
CA ASP A 12 -14.50 -17.00 5.38
C ASP A 12 -13.79 -15.79 6.04
N TYR A 13 -14.33 -14.58 5.90
CA TYR A 13 -13.70 -13.32 6.32
C TYR A 13 -14.50 -12.54 7.38
N LEU A 14 -15.69 -13.03 7.76
CA LEU A 14 -16.51 -12.46 8.81
C LEU A 14 -16.93 -13.60 9.74
N THR A 15 -16.18 -13.82 10.81
CA THR A 15 -16.50 -14.85 11.81
C THR A 15 -17.83 -14.55 12.49
N ALA A 16 -18.73 -15.53 12.50
CA ALA A 16 -20.06 -15.47 13.10
C ALA A 16 -20.08 -15.32 14.63
N ASP A 17 -18.93 -15.40 15.29
CA ASP A 17 -18.78 -15.47 16.75
C ASP A 17 -18.89 -14.13 17.49
N SER A 18 -19.23 -13.03 16.83
CA SER A 18 -19.28 -11.70 17.45
C SER A 18 -20.64 -11.31 18.05
N LEU A 19 -21.53 -12.26 18.37
CA LEU A 19 -22.89 -11.96 18.85
C LEU A 19 -23.18 -12.55 20.24
N PRO A 20 -23.71 -11.77 21.20
CA PRO A 20 -24.12 -12.26 22.52
C PRO A 20 -25.25 -13.32 22.45
N GLN A 21 -25.09 -14.43 23.17
CA GLN A 21 -26.04 -15.56 23.25
C GLN A 21 -27.01 -15.47 24.46
N GLU A 22 -27.60 -14.30 24.76
CA GLU A 22 -28.60 -14.22 25.84
C GLU A 22 -30.03 -14.01 25.32
N PRO A 23 -31.04 -14.73 25.87
CA PRO A 23 -32.43 -14.62 25.46
C PRO A 23 -33.07 -13.31 25.97
N PRO A 24 -33.93 -12.62 25.19
CA PRO A 24 -34.47 -11.32 25.61
C PRO A 24 -35.62 -11.47 26.62
N ARG A 25 -35.67 -10.54 27.58
CA ARG A 25 -36.81 -10.29 28.49
C ARG A 25 -38.01 -9.71 27.72
N SER A 26 -39.22 -9.88 28.26
CA SER A 26 -40.48 -9.36 27.69
C SER A 26 -40.41 -7.84 27.41
N LEU A 27 -40.65 -7.46 26.16
CA LEU A 27 -40.54 -6.09 25.65
C LEU A 27 -41.91 -5.39 25.63
N THR A 28 -41.92 -4.07 25.83
CA THR A 28 -43.11 -3.20 25.78
C THR A 28 -43.18 -2.39 24.49
N LEU A 29 -44.34 -1.82 24.14
CA LEU A 29 -44.54 -0.99 22.93
C LEU A 29 -43.63 0.26 22.87
N ARG A 30 -43.13 0.74 24.01
CA ARG A 30 -42.09 1.77 24.08
C ARG A 30 -40.73 1.27 23.60
N ASP A 31 -40.38 0.02 23.90
CA ASP A 31 -39.13 -0.61 23.47
C ASP A 31 -39.14 -0.94 21.96
N LEU A 32 -40.33 -1.02 21.34
CA LEU A 32 -40.52 -1.22 19.90
C LEU A 32 -40.36 0.05 19.07
N LEU A 33 -40.76 1.21 19.62
CA LEU A 33 -40.54 2.52 19.01
C LEU A 33 -39.15 3.10 19.36
N ASP A 34 -38.42 2.43 20.25
CA ASP A 34 -37.07 2.82 20.62
C ASP A 34 -36.08 2.43 19.51
N ILE A 35 -35.74 3.41 18.68
CA ILE A 35 -34.67 3.29 17.69
C ILE A 35 -33.28 3.39 18.33
N SER A 36 -33.17 3.63 19.64
CA SER A 36 -31.90 3.75 20.36
C SER A 36 -30.96 2.55 20.14
N PRO A 37 -31.40 1.27 20.13
CA PRO A 37 -30.51 0.15 19.84
C PRO A 37 -29.93 0.20 18.43
N VAL A 38 -30.76 0.56 17.43
CA VAL A 38 -30.32 0.71 16.03
C VAL A 38 -29.37 1.90 15.89
N LEU A 39 -29.68 3.03 16.54
CA LEU A 39 -28.81 4.19 16.57
C LEU A 39 -27.50 3.89 17.31
N THR A 40 -27.54 3.08 18.35
CA THR A 40 -26.37 2.65 19.13
C THR A 40 -25.52 1.69 18.32
N GLU A 41 -26.13 0.75 17.59
CA GLU A 41 -25.43 -0.15 16.67
C GLU A 41 -24.81 0.62 15.49
N ALA A 42 -25.55 1.58 14.92
CA ALA A 42 -25.06 2.45 13.86
C ALA A 42 -23.92 3.36 14.37
N ALA A 43 -24.07 3.96 15.56
CA ALA A 43 -23.03 4.75 16.21
C ALA A 43 -21.81 3.89 16.53
N GLY A 44 -22.02 2.66 17.02
CA GLY A 44 -20.98 1.66 17.26
C GLY A 44 -20.22 1.34 15.97
N ALA A 45 -20.92 1.05 14.87
CA ALA A 45 -20.30 0.80 13.57
C ALA A 45 -19.48 1.99 13.04
N ILE A 46 -19.92 3.23 13.30
CA ILE A 46 -19.17 4.45 12.94
C ILE A 46 -17.93 4.62 13.83
N VAL A 47 -18.07 4.36 15.14
CA VAL A 47 -16.96 4.45 16.11
C VAL A 47 -15.92 3.36 15.86
N ASP A 48 -16.36 2.18 15.47
CA ASP A 48 -15.53 1.01 15.18
C ASP A 48 -15.09 0.92 13.71
N ASP A 49 -15.37 1.94 12.89
CA ASP A 49 -14.93 2.05 11.50
C ASP A 49 -13.41 2.24 11.40
N SER A 50 -12.70 1.17 11.73
CA SER A 50 -11.26 1.00 11.58
C SER A 50 -10.89 0.86 10.09
N PHE A 51 -11.82 0.42 9.24
CA PHE A 51 -11.60 0.28 7.81
C PHE A 51 -11.37 1.64 7.11
N THR A 52 -12.33 2.56 7.19
CA THR A 52 -12.18 3.86 6.50
C THR A 52 -11.03 4.66 7.10
N ARG A 53 -10.77 4.52 8.42
CA ARG A 53 -9.61 5.14 9.08
C ARG A 53 -8.29 4.75 8.43
N CYS A 54 -8.15 3.55 7.86
CA CYS A 54 -6.95 3.13 7.14
C CYS A 54 -6.66 3.96 5.87
N PHE A 55 -7.69 4.59 5.30
CA PHE A 55 -7.60 5.29 4.00
C PHE A 55 -7.88 6.80 4.11
N LYS A 56 -7.88 7.34 5.33
CA LYS A 56 -7.94 8.79 5.59
C LYS A 56 -6.52 9.37 5.64
N SER A 57 -6.33 10.45 4.87
CA SER A 57 -5.17 11.34 4.96
C SER A 57 -5.29 12.15 6.25
N ASN A 58 -4.17 12.56 6.84
CA ASN A 58 -4.20 13.49 7.96
C ASN A 58 -4.58 14.87 7.40
N SER A 59 -5.80 15.34 7.70
CA SER A 59 -6.14 16.74 7.47
C SER A 59 -5.33 17.58 8.46
N PRO A 60 -4.54 18.57 8.02
CA PRO A 60 -3.90 19.49 8.95
C PRO A 60 -4.99 20.29 9.64
N GLU A 61 -5.12 20.15 10.96
CA GLU A 61 -5.95 21.06 11.74
C GLU A 61 -5.30 22.45 11.70
N PRO A 62 -6.09 23.52 11.49
CA PRO A 62 -5.56 24.88 11.47
C PRO A 62 -5.10 25.29 12.88
N TRP A 63 -3.82 25.02 13.18
CA TRP A 63 -3.17 25.39 14.44
C TRP A 63 -2.59 26.80 14.44
N ASN A 64 -2.44 27.39 13.25
CA ASN A 64 -1.70 28.62 12.99
C ASN A 64 -2.59 29.86 12.80
N TRP A 65 -3.90 29.75 13.00
CA TRP A 65 -4.87 30.85 12.84
C TRP A 65 -4.92 31.73 14.09
N ASN A 66 -3.75 32.20 14.52
CA ASN A 66 -3.61 33.16 15.60
C ASN A 66 -2.51 34.18 15.24
N ILE A 67 -2.55 35.35 15.89
CA ILE A 67 -1.68 36.48 15.52
C ILE A 67 -0.17 36.18 15.66
N TYR A 68 0.20 35.25 16.54
CA TYR A 68 1.61 34.91 16.81
C TYR A 68 2.17 33.87 15.84
N LEU A 69 1.35 32.91 15.40
CA LEU A 69 1.75 31.80 14.52
C LEU A 69 1.45 32.05 13.05
N PHE A 70 0.48 32.92 12.72
CA PHE A 70 0.11 33.21 11.34
C PHE A 70 1.28 33.83 10.53
N PRO A 71 2.04 34.83 11.04
CA PRO A 71 3.20 35.37 10.32
C PRO A 71 4.27 34.31 10.04
N LEU A 72 4.56 33.44 11.02
CA LEU A 72 5.51 32.33 10.86
C LEU A 72 5.04 31.32 9.81
N TRP A 73 3.73 31.03 9.78
CA TRP A 73 3.16 30.18 8.75
C TRP A 73 3.26 30.81 7.35
N CYS A 74 2.99 32.12 7.21
CA CYS A 74 3.17 32.84 5.96
C CYS A 74 4.62 32.79 5.48
N LEU A 75 5.59 33.01 6.38
CA LEU A 75 7.01 32.84 6.07
C LEU A 75 7.32 31.40 5.61
N GLY A 76 6.78 30.40 6.29
CA GLY A 76 6.91 29.00 5.90
C GLY A 76 6.27 28.69 4.53
N ALA A 77 5.18 29.36 4.16
CA ALA A 77 4.62 29.27 2.82
C ALA A 77 5.56 29.89 1.77
N VAL A 78 6.10 31.09 2.02
CA VAL A 78 7.08 31.72 1.11
C VAL A 78 8.31 30.83 0.92
N ILE A 79 8.86 30.25 1.99
CA ILE A 79 10.00 29.33 1.90
C ILE A 79 9.64 28.08 1.07
N ARG A 80 8.51 27.42 1.36
CA ARG A 80 8.13 26.18 0.67
C ARG A 80 7.82 26.39 -0.81
N TYR A 81 7.02 27.40 -1.14
CA TYR A 81 6.56 27.63 -2.51
C TYR A 81 7.49 28.52 -3.33
N GLY A 82 8.16 29.48 -2.70
CA GLY A 82 9.05 30.44 -3.37
C GLY A 82 10.50 29.99 -3.50
N LEU A 83 11.00 29.16 -2.56
CA LEU A 83 12.41 28.72 -2.57
C LEU A 83 12.54 27.21 -2.78
N LEU A 84 11.92 26.40 -1.91
CA LEU A 84 12.11 24.94 -1.95
C LEU A 84 11.51 24.33 -3.22
N PHE A 85 10.26 24.67 -3.56
CA PHE A 85 9.59 24.08 -4.72
C PHE A 85 10.34 24.35 -6.05
N PRO A 86 10.74 25.59 -6.40
CA PRO A 86 11.51 25.85 -7.62
C PRO A 86 12.84 25.13 -7.65
N LEU A 87 13.59 25.11 -6.53
CA LEU A 87 14.87 24.41 -6.44
C LEU A 87 14.69 22.90 -6.69
N ARG A 88 13.70 22.29 -6.03
CA ARG A 88 13.38 20.87 -6.17
C ARG A 88 12.93 20.52 -7.58
N PHE A 89 12.09 21.37 -8.17
CA PHE A 89 11.63 21.19 -9.54
C PHE A 89 12.81 21.25 -10.53
N LEU A 90 13.74 22.20 -10.33
CA LEU A 90 14.97 22.29 -11.11
C LEU A 90 15.84 21.04 -10.93
N THR A 91 16.05 20.56 -9.69
CA THR A 91 16.77 19.31 -9.43
C THR A 91 16.18 18.14 -10.20
N LEU A 92 14.84 18.03 -10.21
CA LEU A 92 14.15 16.95 -10.90
C LEU A 92 14.28 17.06 -12.43
N ILE A 93 14.19 18.27 -13.00
CA ILE A 93 14.41 18.51 -14.43
C ILE A 93 15.82 18.11 -14.83
N LEU A 94 16.84 18.64 -14.12
CA LEU A 94 18.23 18.35 -14.42
C LEU A 94 18.55 16.87 -14.29
N GLY A 95 18.00 16.20 -13.28
CA GLY A 95 18.15 14.77 -13.10
C GLY A 95 17.48 13.94 -14.20
N TRP A 96 16.30 14.33 -14.68
CA TRP A 96 15.67 13.69 -15.85
C TRP A 96 16.48 13.86 -17.11
N MET A 97 17.03 15.06 -17.36
CA MET A 97 17.90 15.31 -18.50
C MET A 97 19.14 14.41 -18.44
N ALA A 98 19.84 14.38 -17.31
CA ALA A 98 21.00 13.50 -17.11
C ALA A 98 20.64 12.02 -17.29
N PHE A 99 19.50 11.58 -16.71
CA PHE A 99 19.02 10.21 -16.84
C PHE A 99 18.77 9.83 -18.30
N PHE A 100 17.99 10.61 -19.05
CA PHE A 100 17.66 10.27 -20.44
C PHE A 100 18.88 10.33 -21.37
N THR A 101 19.75 11.32 -21.17
CA THR A 101 21.02 11.42 -21.91
C THR A 101 21.90 10.20 -21.69
N ALA A 102 21.90 9.58 -20.51
CA ALA A 102 22.66 8.35 -20.24
C ALA A 102 21.90 7.07 -20.63
N PHE A 103 20.59 7.01 -20.36
CA PHE A 103 19.78 5.80 -20.48
C PHE A 103 19.51 5.42 -21.94
N PHE A 104 19.15 6.37 -22.80
CA PHE A 104 18.82 6.05 -24.20
C PHE A 104 20.01 5.53 -25.01
N PRO A 105 21.22 6.11 -24.91
CA PRO A 105 22.42 5.52 -25.52
C PRO A 105 22.67 4.08 -25.06
N VAL A 106 22.59 3.82 -23.75
CA VAL A 106 22.75 2.45 -23.21
C VAL A 106 21.67 1.52 -23.76
N ARG A 107 20.42 1.98 -23.84
CA ARG A 107 19.29 1.18 -24.30
C ARG A 107 19.40 0.81 -25.78
N PHE A 108 19.78 1.76 -26.63
CA PHE A 108 19.72 1.62 -28.09
C PHE A 108 21.07 1.27 -28.75
N LEU A 109 22.21 1.72 -28.21
CA LEU A 109 23.53 1.44 -28.80
C LEU A 109 24.10 0.10 -28.31
N MET A 110 23.83 -0.29 -27.05
CA MET A 110 24.24 -1.59 -26.54
C MET A 110 23.23 -2.66 -26.97
N ASN A 111 23.44 -3.25 -28.14
CA ASN A 111 22.65 -4.37 -28.64
C ASN A 111 23.01 -5.69 -27.92
N GLY A 112 22.00 -6.51 -27.63
CA GLY A 112 22.13 -7.83 -26.97
C GLY A 112 21.77 -7.85 -25.47
N LYS A 113 21.47 -9.06 -24.94
CA LYS A 113 21.28 -9.30 -23.50
C LYS A 113 22.64 -9.35 -22.78
N ASN A 114 23.26 -8.18 -22.61
CA ASN A 114 24.55 -8.07 -21.94
C ASN A 114 24.36 -7.79 -20.45
N ARG A 115 24.96 -8.61 -19.57
CA ARG A 115 24.94 -8.39 -18.10
C ARG A 115 25.40 -6.97 -17.72
N LEU A 116 26.36 -6.41 -18.47
CA LEU A 116 26.84 -5.04 -18.27
C LEU A 116 25.74 -4.00 -18.56
N LYS A 117 24.98 -4.17 -19.65
CA LYS A 117 23.86 -3.28 -20.00
C LYS A 117 22.84 -3.23 -18.86
N SER A 118 22.39 -4.40 -18.40
CA SER A 118 21.43 -4.47 -17.28
C SER A 118 21.97 -3.86 -15.99
N LYS A 119 23.27 -4.03 -15.69
CA LYS A 119 23.90 -3.36 -14.54
C LYS A 119 23.88 -1.84 -14.66
N ILE A 120 24.19 -1.30 -15.85
CA ILE A 120 24.17 0.14 -16.09
C ILE A 120 22.73 0.68 -16.03
N GLU A 121 21.77 0.04 -16.72
CA GLU A 121 20.36 0.43 -16.68
C GLU A 121 19.84 0.44 -15.23
N ARG A 122 20.10 -0.62 -14.44
CA ARG A 122 19.77 -0.67 -13.01
C ARG A 122 20.38 0.50 -12.25
N LYS A 123 21.67 0.79 -12.47
CA LYS A 123 22.34 1.89 -11.75
C LYS A 123 21.77 3.27 -12.10
N LEU A 124 21.37 3.47 -13.35
CA LEU A 124 20.70 4.70 -13.79
C LEU A 124 19.32 4.83 -13.15
N VAL A 125 18.57 3.72 -12.98
CA VAL A 125 17.29 3.74 -12.26
C VAL A 125 17.49 4.09 -10.78
N GLU A 126 18.46 3.46 -10.10
CA GLU A 126 18.81 3.81 -8.70
C GLU A 126 19.19 5.30 -8.57
N MET A 127 19.98 5.82 -9.51
CA MET A 127 20.34 7.24 -9.57
C MET A 127 19.11 8.12 -9.74
N MET A 128 18.19 7.79 -10.67
CA MET A 128 16.96 8.56 -10.87
C MET A 128 16.07 8.54 -9.63
N CYS A 129 15.95 7.40 -8.95
CA CYS A 129 15.23 7.30 -7.68
C CYS A 129 15.89 8.15 -6.58
N SER A 130 17.23 8.21 -6.56
CA SER A 130 17.98 9.11 -5.66
C SER A 130 17.71 10.59 -5.96
N VAL A 131 17.61 10.97 -7.24
CA VAL A 131 17.20 12.33 -7.65
C VAL A 131 15.79 12.65 -7.16
N PHE A 132 14.84 11.73 -7.31
CA PHE A 132 13.48 11.93 -6.78
C PHE A 132 13.51 12.18 -5.27
N VAL A 133 14.23 11.35 -4.51
CA VAL A 133 14.36 11.50 -3.06
C VAL A 133 15.02 12.83 -2.70
N ALA A 134 16.09 13.23 -3.40
CA ALA A 134 16.73 14.52 -3.21
C ALA A 134 15.77 15.68 -3.51
N SER A 135 14.96 15.57 -4.58
CA SER A 135 13.94 16.55 -4.94
C SER A 135 12.81 16.66 -3.91
N TRP A 136 12.64 15.70 -3.00
CA TRP A 136 11.71 15.81 -1.87
C TRP A 136 12.37 16.26 -0.57
N THR A 137 13.65 16.65 -0.62
CA THR A 137 14.49 16.82 0.58
C THR A 137 14.38 15.59 1.47
N GLY A 138 14.52 14.42 0.84
CA GLY A 138 14.32 13.14 1.48
C GLY A 138 15.35 12.87 2.57
N VAL A 139 14.90 12.66 3.80
CA VAL A 139 15.74 12.19 4.92
C VAL A 139 15.31 10.77 5.26
N ILE A 140 16.00 9.81 4.64
CA ILE A 140 15.66 8.39 4.74
C ILE A 140 16.71 7.69 5.59
N LYS A 141 16.28 7.15 6.73
CA LYS A 141 17.15 6.40 7.62
C LYS A 141 16.94 4.91 7.43
N TYR A 142 17.99 4.23 6.97
CA TYR A 142 17.99 2.80 6.78
C TYR A 142 18.57 2.08 7.98
N HIS A 143 17.91 1.01 8.39
CA HIS A 143 18.31 0.18 9.52
C HIS A 143 18.35 -1.29 9.09
N GLY A 144 19.34 -2.01 9.60
CA GLY A 144 19.58 -3.41 9.22
C GLY A 144 20.47 -3.55 7.97
N PRO A 145 20.75 -4.79 7.55
CA PRO A 145 21.63 -5.05 6.43
C PRO A 145 20.99 -4.65 5.10
N ARG A 146 21.83 -4.20 4.16
CA ARG A 146 21.39 -3.92 2.79
C ARG A 146 20.83 -5.20 2.14
N PRO A 147 19.69 -5.13 1.43
CA PRO A 147 19.12 -6.25 0.68
C PRO A 147 20.16 -6.96 -0.19
N SER A 148 20.27 -8.27 -0.03
CA SER A 148 21.14 -9.10 -0.87
C SER A 148 20.42 -9.49 -2.17
N SER A 149 21.16 -9.84 -3.23
CA SER A 149 20.59 -10.36 -4.50
C SER A 149 20.66 -11.88 -4.62
N ARG A 150 20.54 -12.61 -3.51
CA ARG A 150 20.50 -14.08 -3.49
C ARG A 150 19.21 -14.60 -4.16
N PRO A 151 19.24 -15.78 -4.80
CA PRO A 151 18.02 -16.45 -5.25
C PRO A 151 17.20 -16.96 -4.05
N TYR A 152 15.96 -17.37 -4.30
CA TYR A 152 15.03 -17.92 -3.30
C TYR A 152 14.74 -16.99 -2.11
N GLN A 153 14.58 -15.69 -2.40
CA GLN A 153 14.09 -14.72 -1.42
C GLN A 153 13.10 -13.74 -2.05
N VAL A 154 12.19 -13.23 -1.23
CA VAL A 154 11.25 -12.18 -1.58
C VAL A 154 11.19 -11.15 -0.47
N PHE A 155 11.18 -9.88 -0.84
CA PHE A 155 11.07 -8.77 0.10
C PHE A 155 9.61 -8.34 0.17
N VAL A 156 9.09 -8.17 1.39
CA VAL A 156 7.71 -7.73 1.61
C VAL A 156 7.66 -6.48 2.46
N ALA A 157 6.90 -5.47 2.06
CA ALA A 157 6.83 -4.19 2.75
C ALA A 157 5.40 -3.70 2.98
N ASN A 158 5.16 -2.99 4.08
CA ASN A 158 3.92 -2.21 4.23
C ASN A 158 3.87 -1.09 3.17
N HIS A 159 2.67 -0.69 2.74
CA HIS A 159 2.52 0.15 1.55
C HIS A 159 1.73 1.42 1.83
N THR A 160 2.42 2.55 1.84
CA THR A 160 1.82 3.88 2.06
C THR A 160 1.61 4.67 0.78
N SER A 161 2.47 4.48 -0.20
CA SER A 161 2.54 5.33 -1.38
C SER A 161 3.30 4.68 -2.52
N MET A 162 3.07 5.12 -3.75
CA MET A 162 3.91 4.69 -4.89
C MET A 162 5.38 5.11 -4.70
N ILE A 163 5.65 6.15 -3.89
CA ILE A 163 7.01 6.57 -3.58
C ILE A 163 7.77 5.57 -2.68
N ASP A 164 7.09 4.61 -2.03
CA ASP A 164 7.76 3.56 -1.25
C ASP A 164 8.73 2.78 -2.13
N PHE A 165 8.32 2.49 -3.37
CA PHE A 165 9.19 1.87 -4.37
C PHE A 165 10.41 2.75 -4.65
N ILE A 166 10.22 4.05 -4.89
CA ILE A 166 11.32 4.99 -5.17
C ILE A 166 12.31 5.07 -3.99
N ILE A 167 11.79 5.05 -2.75
CA ILE A 167 12.60 5.07 -1.53
C ILE A 167 13.42 3.80 -1.39
N LEU A 168 12.88 2.62 -1.72
CA LEU A 168 13.65 1.38 -1.65
C LEU A 168 14.63 1.25 -2.83
N GLU A 169 14.21 1.66 -4.03
CA GLU A 169 14.96 1.54 -5.28
C GLU A 169 16.22 2.40 -5.29
N GLN A 170 16.25 3.57 -4.63
CA GLN A 170 17.50 4.35 -4.51
C GLN A 170 18.61 3.58 -3.78
N MET A 171 18.27 2.60 -2.95
CA MET A 171 19.26 1.80 -2.24
C MET A 171 19.55 0.50 -2.98
N THR A 172 18.56 -0.22 -3.49
CA THR A 172 18.80 -1.48 -4.20
C THR A 172 17.79 -1.61 -5.32
N ALA A 173 18.23 -1.96 -6.52
CA ALA A 173 17.34 -2.23 -7.63
C ALA A 173 16.43 -3.45 -7.34
N PHE A 174 15.14 -3.22 -7.14
CA PHE A 174 14.12 -4.21 -6.89
C PHE A 174 13.24 -4.42 -8.11
N ALA A 175 13.03 -5.69 -8.49
CA ALA A 175 11.90 -6.03 -9.35
C ALA A 175 10.63 -5.97 -8.51
N VAL A 176 9.63 -5.19 -8.91
CA VAL A 176 8.37 -5.09 -8.17
C VAL A 176 7.20 -5.61 -8.99
N ILE A 177 6.19 -6.13 -8.30
CA ILE A 177 4.91 -6.46 -8.93
C ILE A 177 4.08 -5.19 -9.04
N MET A 178 3.76 -4.77 -10.26
CA MET A 178 2.98 -3.56 -10.51
C MET A 178 1.71 -3.82 -11.32
N GLN A 179 0.66 -3.08 -10.98
CA GLN A 179 -0.50 -2.96 -11.84
C GLN A 179 -0.12 -2.07 -13.04
N LYS A 180 -0.59 -2.42 -14.24
CA LYS A 180 -0.42 -1.57 -15.42
C LYS A 180 -1.22 -0.26 -15.23
N HIS A 181 -0.53 0.87 -15.32
CA HIS A 181 -1.18 2.19 -15.32
C HIS A 181 -1.28 2.76 -16.74
N PRO A 182 -2.35 3.51 -17.06
CA PRO A 182 -2.45 4.22 -18.33
C PRO A 182 -1.61 5.52 -18.34
N GLY A 183 -1.46 6.13 -19.51
CA GLY A 183 -0.84 7.46 -19.68
C GLY A 183 0.69 7.46 -19.55
N TRP A 184 1.26 8.62 -19.18
CA TRP A 184 2.71 8.82 -19.10
C TRP A 184 3.39 7.92 -18.04
N VAL A 185 2.68 7.59 -16.96
CA VAL A 185 3.15 6.62 -15.95
C VAL A 185 3.34 5.27 -16.60
N GLY A 186 2.38 4.80 -17.40
CA GLY A 186 2.48 3.57 -18.17
C GLY A 186 3.64 3.54 -19.17
N PHE A 187 3.93 4.69 -19.81
CA PHE A 187 5.08 4.80 -20.71
C PHE A 187 6.42 4.66 -19.98
N ILE A 188 6.59 5.35 -18.84
CA ILE A 188 7.77 5.22 -17.99
C ILE A 188 7.91 3.79 -17.47
N GLN A 189 6.80 3.19 -17.02
CA GLN A 189 6.74 1.80 -16.59
C GLN A 189 7.24 0.85 -17.66
N LYS A 190 6.78 1.00 -18.91
CA LYS A 190 7.20 0.16 -20.03
C LYS A 190 8.67 0.39 -20.42
N THR A 191 9.11 1.64 -20.51
CA THR A 191 10.44 1.93 -21.06
C THR A 191 11.57 1.75 -20.04
N ILE A 192 11.34 2.13 -18.78
CA ILE A 192 12.35 2.16 -17.72
C ILE A 192 12.26 0.92 -16.83
N LEU A 193 11.07 0.58 -16.32
CA LEU A 193 10.94 -0.51 -15.33
C LEU A 193 11.03 -1.92 -15.94
N GLU A 194 10.88 -2.06 -17.26
CA GLU A 194 11.26 -3.29 -17.96
C GLU A 194 12.75 -3.65 -17.75
N SER A 195 13.64 -2.66 -17.62
CA SER A 195 15.07 -2.91 -17.37
C SER A 195 15.37 -3.48 -15.98
N VAL A 196 14.46 -3.25 -15.03
CA VAL A 196 14.55 -3.73 -13.65
C VAL A 196 13.91 -5.12 -13.50
N GLY A 197 13.21 -5.61 -14.53
CA GLY A 197 12.55 -6.92 -14.51
C GLY A 197 11.23 -6.92 -13.73
N CYS A 198 10.50 -5.80 -13.70
CA CYS A 198 9.21 -5.72 -13.02
C CYS A 198 8.17 -6.67 -13.63
N ILE A 199 7.35 -7.27 -12.77
CA ILE A 199 6.30 -8.22 -13.16
C ILE A 199 4.96 -7.48 -13.23
N TRP A 200 4.34 -7.52 -14.40
CA TRP A 200 3.06 -6.84 -14.65
C TRP A 200 1.89 -7.80 -14.52
N PHE A 201 0.82 -7.34 -13.88
CA PHE A 201 -0.44 -8.07 -13.78
C PHE A 201 -1.65 -7.15 -13.95
N ASN A 202 -2.78 -7.75 -14.34
CA ASN A 202 -4.06 -7.07 -14.38
C ASN A 202 -4.95 -7.56 -13.25
N ARG A 203 -5.41 -6.66 -12.37
CA ARG A 203 -6.29 -7.01 -11.24
C ARG A 203 -7.64 -7.61 -11.66
N ASN A 204 -8.07 -7.32 -12.90
CA ASN A 204 -9.38 -7.72 -13.41
C ASN A 204 -9.36 -9.07 -14.15
N ASP A 205 -8.19 -9.69 -14.33
CA ASP A 205 -8.06 -10.95 -15.06
C ASP A 205 -7.84 -12.11 -14.06
N LEU A 206 -8.88 -12.92 -13.85
CA LEU A 206 -8.86 -14.05 -12.91
C LEU A 206 -7.89 -15.16 -13.34
N LYS A 207 -7.65 -15.31 -14.66
CA LYS A 207 -6.66 -16.27 -15.19
C LYS A 207 -5.22 -15.86 -14.86
N ASP A 208 -5.01 -14.62 -14.44
CA ASP A 208 -3.68 -14.06 -14.17
C ASP A 208 -3.13 -14.50 -12.79
N ARG A 209 -3.95 -15.00 -11.84
CA ARG A 209 -3.43 -15.36 -10.50
C ARG A 209 -2.43 -16.53 -10.52
N GLU A 210 -2.77 -17.63 -11.19
CA GLU A 210 -1.86 -18.77 -11.33
C GLU A 210 -0.65 -18.44 -12.21
N VAL A 211 -0.87 -17.62 -13.25
CA VAL A 211 0.20 -17.13 -14.12
C VAL A 211 1.18 -16.24 -13.36
N VAL A 212 0.67 -15.32 -12.53
CA VAL A 212 1.49 -14.49 -11.64
C VAL A 212 2.22 -15.37 -10.64
N GLY A 213 1.56 -16.33 -9.99
CA GLY A 213 2.21 -17.26 -9.07
C GLY A 213 3.39 -18.02 -9.71
N ARG A 214 3.22 -18.50 -10.96
CA ARG A 214 4.31 -19.10 -11.74
C ARG A 214 5.43 -18.11 -12.04
N LYS A 215 5.12 -16.92 -12.56
CA LYS A 215 6.12 -15.87 -12.84
C LYS A 215 6.91 -15.47 -11.60
N LEU A 216 6.27 -15.42 -10.43
CA LEU A 216 6.94 -15.11 -9.18
C LEU A 216 7.90 -16.22 -8.77
N ARG A 217 7.48 -17.48 -8.85
CA ARG A 217 8.35 -18.64 -8.59
C ARG A 217 9.53 -18.67 -9.55
N ASP A 218 9.28 -18.49 -10.84
CA ASP A 218 10.34 -18.45 -11.84
C ASP A 218 11.31 -17.29 -11.56
N HIS A 219 10.80 -16.10 -11.22
CA HIS A 219 11.62 -14.93 -10.95
C HIS A 219 12.59 -15.14 -9.78
N VAL A 220 12.12 -15.69 -8.66
CA VAL A 220 12.95 -15.87 -7.46
C VAL A 220 14.01 -16.96 -7.62
N GLN A 221 13.86 -17.87 -8.58
CA GLN A 221 14.82 -18.96 -8.83
C GLN A 221 16.06 -18.49 -9.61
N HIS A 222 15.96 -17.41 -10.39
CA HIS A 222 17.05 -16.97 -11.27
C HIS A 222 18.03 -16.03 -10.53
N PRO A 223 19.31 -16.39 -10.39
CA PRO A 223 20.30 -15.59 -9.63
C PRO A 223 20.63 -14.22 -10.25
N ASP A 224 20.42 -14.05 -11.56
CA ASP A 224 20.71 -12.81 -12.29
C ASP A 224 19.57 -11.76 -12.17
N ASN A 225 18.42 -12.16 -11.62
CA ASN A 225 17.28 -11.29 -11.44
C ASN A 225 17.49 -10.31 -10.27
N ASN A 226 16.82 -9.16 -10.34
CA ASN A 226 16.75 -8.27 -9.20
C ASN A 226 15.92 -8.89 -8.06
N PRO A 227 16.26 -8.60 -6.80
CA PRO A 227 15.43 -8.95 -5.65
C PRO A 227 13.96 -8.59 -5.90
N LEU A 228 13.07 -9.53 -5.60
CA LEU A 228 11.63 -9.32 -5.80
C LEU A 228 11.05 -8.56 -4.60
N LEU A 229 10.40 -7.44 -4.83
CA LEU A 229 9.67 -6.64 -3.85
C LEU A 229 8.16 -6.78 -4.05
N ILE A 230 7.44 -7.09 -2.98
CA ILE A 230 5.98 -7.23 -2.96
C ILE A 230 5.42 -6.35 -1.85
N PHE A 231 4.34 -5.64 -2.17
CA PHE A 231 3.53 -4.91 -1.19
C PHE A 231 2.26 -5.73 -0.90
N PRO A 232 2.30 -6.67 0.07
CA PRO A 232 1.23 -7.66 0.26
C PRO A 232 -0.11 -7.06 0.70
N GLU A 233 -0.15 -5.82 1.18
CA GLU A 233 -1.41 -5.07 1.41
C GLU A 233 -2.26 -4.94 0.13
N GLY A 234 -1.61 -4.94 -1.05
CA GLY A 234 -2.28 -4.81 -2.34
C GLY A 234 -2.92 -3.44 -2.59
N THR A 235 -2.78 -2.49 -1.67
CA THR A 235 -3.23 -1.10 -1.81
C THR A 235 -2.43 -0.19 -0.88
N CYS A 236 -2.42 1.11 -1.14
CA CYS A 236 -1.81 2.07 -0.21
C CYS A 236 -2.70 2.27 1.03
N VAL A 237 -2.10 2.29 2.21
CA VAL A 237 -2.68 2.54 3.54
C VAL A 237 -1.99 3.74 4.20
N ASN A 238 -2.63 4.43 5.12
CA ASN A 238 -2.17 5.73 5.62
C ASN A 238 -0.97 5.72 6.58
N ASN A 239 -0.18 4.65 6.68
CA ASN A 239 0.99 4.53 7.56
C ASN A 239 0.73 4.68 9.08
N GLN A 240 -0.53 4.66 9.50
CA GLN A 240 -0.94 4.45 10.91
C GLN A 240 -1.47 3.05 11.13
N TYR A 241 -2.00 2.44 10.08
CA TYR A 241 -2.57 1.11 10.09
C TYR A 241 -1.84 0.22 9.09
N THR A 242 -2.01 -1.09 9.25
CA THR A 242 -1.71 -2.09 8.22
C THR A 242 -2.92 -3.00 8.06
N VAL A 243 -3.31 -3.24 6.82
CA VAL A 243 -4.41 -4.15 6.46
C VAL A 243 -3.91 -5.59 6.38
N MET A 244 -4.83 -6.54 6.17
CA MET A 244 -4.47 -7.93 5.92
C MET A 244 -3.55 -8.07 4.70
N PHE A 245 -2.53 -8.90 4.85
CA PHE A 245 -1.58 -9.20 3.79
C PHE A 245 -2.09 -10.34 2.92
N LYS A 246 -1.89 -10.22 1.62
CA LYS A 246 -2.17 -11.30 0.67
C LYS A 246 -1.13 -12.40 0.79
N LYS A 247 -1.59 -13.65 0.93
CA LYS A 247 -0.76 -14.84 1.10
C LYS A 247 0.14 -15.23 -0.08
N GLY A 248 -0.09 -14.67 -1.28
CA GLY A 248 0.59 -15.12 -2.50
C GLY A 248 2.14 -15.03 -2.47
N ALA A 249 2.70 -14.08 -1.72
CA ALA A 249 4.16 -13.98 -1.52
C ALA A 249 4.70 -15.07 -0.58
N PHE A 250 3.85 -15.56 0.33
CA PHE A 250 4.19 -16.47 1.43
C PHE A 250 4.02 -17.96 1.03
N GLU A 251 3.39 -18.22 -0.11
CA GLU A 251 3.22 -19.56 -0.70
C GLU A 251 4.34 -19.92 -1.70
N LEU A 252 5.35 -19.05 -1.87
CA LEU A 252 6.43 -19.27 -2.85
C LEU A 252 7.48 -20.31 -2.40
N GLY A 253 7.46 -20.74 -1.13
CA GLY A 253 8.44 -21.68 -0.58
C GLY A 253 9.86 -21.12 -0.51
N CYS A 254 10.00 -19.81 -0.34
CA CYS A 254 11.28 -19.11 -0.31
C CYS A 254 11.40 -18.20 0.94
N ALA A 255 12.58 -17.63 1.17
CA ALA A 255 12.80 -16.74 2.31
C ALA A 255 12.00 -15.44 2.14
N VAL A 256 11.19 -15.06 3.14
CA VAL A 256 10.48 -13.78 3.15
C VAL A 256 11.25 -12.78 4.00
N CYS A 257 11.78 -11.75 3.37
CA CYS A 257 12.56 -10.67 3.99
C CYS A 257 11.64 -9.47 4.29
N PRO A 258 11.22 -9.26 5.55
CA PRO A 258 10.28 -8.19 5.87
C PRO A 258 10.96 -6.81 5.87
N ILE A 259 10.26 -5.81 5.35
CA ILE A 259 10.67 -4.41 5.35
C ILE A 259 9.58 -3.59 6.04
N ALA A 260 9.95 -2.85 7.07
CA ALA A 260 9.05 -1.91 7.73
C ALA A 260 9.38 -0.48 7.32
N ILE A 261 8.38 0.30 6.92
CA ILE A 261 8.50 1.69 6.49
C ILE A 261 7.61 2.57 7.37
N LYS A 262 8.21 3.55 8.05
CA LYS A 262 7.49 4.53 8.88
C LYS A 262 7.82 5.95 8.43
N TYR A 263 6.80 6.67 7.95
CA TYR A 263 6.91 8.07 7.61
C TYR A 263 6.68 8.95 8.84
N ASN A 264 7.47 10.01 8.93
CA ASN A 264 7.21 11.07 9.91
C ASN A 264 6.16 12.04 9.36
N LYS A 265 4.93 11.86 9.84
CA LYS A 265 3.76 12.66 9.44
C LYS A 265 3.84 14.14 9.79
N ILE A 266 4.81 14.56 10.63
CA ILE A 266 5.04 15.98 10.96
C ILE A 266 5.52 16.75 9.73
N PHE A 267 6.36 16.13 8.89
CA PHE A 267 6.97 16.81 7.72
C PHE A 267 6.14 16.66 6.45
N VAL A 268 5.48 15.51 6.28
CA VAL A 268 4.69 15.19 5.09
C VAL A 268 3.66 14.10 5.37
N ASP A 269 2.49 14.19 4.74
CA ASP A 269 1.60 13.04 4.61
C ASP A 269 1.89 12.32 3.30
N ALA A 270 2.69 11.25 3.38
CA ALA A 270 3.12 10.46 2.22
C ALA A 270 2.00 9.60 1.63
N PHE A 271 0.88 9.43 2.36
CA PHE A 271 -0.21 8.55 1.96
C PHE A 271 -0.83 8.96 0.62
N TRP A 272 -0.81 8.04 -0.34
CA TRP A 272 -1.46 8.26 -1.64
C TRP A 272 -2.80 7.54 -1.73
N ASN A 273 -3.88 8.31 -1.81
CA ASN A 273 -5.21 7.79 -2.11
C ASN A 273 -5.58 8.04 -3.58
N SER A 274 -5.43 7.00 -4.42
CA SER A 274 -5.73 7.07 -5.85
C SER A 274 -7.18 7.39 -6.20
N LYS A 275 -8.13 7.22 -5.26
CA LYS A 275 -9.54 7.63 -5.45
C LYS A 275 -9.77 9.13 -5.24
N LYS A 276 -8.89 9.81 -4.52
CA LYS A 276 -9.05 11.24 -4.15
C LYS A 276 -8.13 12.17 -4.93
N GLN A 277 -6.96 11.70 -5.33
CA GLN A 277 -5.97 12.52 -6.03
C GLN A 277 -5.20 11.73 -7.09
N SER A 278 -4.87 12.40 -8.20
CA SER A 278 -3.98 11.84 -9.22
C SER A 278 -2.56 11.68 -8.67
N PHE A 279 -1.75 10.84 -9.33
CA PHE A 279 -0.35 10.67 -8.92
C PHE A 279 0.46 11.96 -9.13
N THR A 280 0.22 12.71 -10.21
CA THR A 280 0.86 14.00 -10.45
C THR A 280 0.54 15.01 -9.35
N MET A 281 -0.72 15.10 -8.92
CA MET A 281 -1.11 15.97 -7.80
C MET A 281 -0.40 15.57 -6.50
N HIS A 282 -0.28 14.26 -6.26
CA HIS A 282 0.48 13.72 -5.12
C HIS A 282 1.96 14.11 -5.18
N LEU A 283 2.60 14.00 -6.34
CA LEU A 283 4.00 14.43 -6.52
C LEU A 283 4.17 15.92 -6.23
N VAL A 284 3.29 16.80 -6.74
CA VAL A 284 3.34 18.23 -6.45
C VAL A 284 3.18 18.50 -4.94
N ARG A 285 2.29 17.76 -4.27
CA ARG A 285 2.13 17.84 -2.81
C ARG A 285 3.43 17.48 -2.07
N LEU A 286 4.13 16.42 -2.48
CA LEU A 286 5.42 16.06 -1.90
C LEU A 286 6.47 17.14 -2.14
N MET A 287 6.55 17.67 -3.37
CA MET A 287 7.50 18.72 -3.76
C MET A 287 7.28 20.06 -3.01
N THR A 288 6.06 20.31 -2.55
CA THR A 288 5.68 21.51 -1.78
C THR A 288 5.58 21.28 -0.26
N SER A 289 5.85 20.06 0.21
CA SER A 289 5.91 19.72 1.65
C SER A 289 7.25 20.13 2.27
N TRP A 290 7.42 20.02 3.59
CA TRP A 290 8.69 20.39 4.23
C TRP A 290 9.83 19.44 3.84
N ALA A 291 9.62 18.14 3.99
CA ALA A 291 10.58 17.11 3.61
C ALA A 291 9.88 15.74 3.61
N VAL A 292 10.38 14.79 2.83
CA VAL A 292 9.99 13.37 2.98
C VAL A 292 10.93 12.72 3.98
N VAL A 293 10.44 12.50 5.20
CA VAL A 293 11.24 11.89 6.27
C VAL A 293 10.66 10.53 6.60
N CYS A 294 11.47 9.48 6.53
CA CYS A 294 11.06 8.15 6.95
C CYS A 294 12.22 7.27 7.43
N ASP A 295 11.85 6.28 8.24
CA ASP A 295 12.70 5.19 8.66
C ASP A 295 12.30 3.93 7.89
N VAL A 296 13.31 3.19 7.44
CA VAL A 296 13.17 1.92 6.72
C VAL A 296 13.99 0.86 7.44
N TRP A 297 13.35 -0.18 7.94
CA TRP A 297 14.01 -1.30 8.61
C TRP A 297 13.95 -2.55 7.74
N PHE A 298 15.11 -3.09 7.40
CA PHE A 298 15.25 -4.43 6.84
C PHE A 298 15.34 -5.42 8.00
N LEU A 299 14.37 -6.32 8.09
CA LEU A 299 14.29 -7.32 9.14
C LEU A 299 14.90 -8.65 8.67
N GLU A 300 15.21 -9.52 9.63
CA GLU A 300 15.80 -10.83 9.35
C GLU A 300 14.88 -11.69 8.46
N PRO A 301 15.44 -12.44 7.49
CA PRO A 301 14.68 -13.35 6.64
C PRO A 301 13.87 -14.36 7.47
N GLN A 302 12.63 -14.58 7.06
CA GLN A 302 11.71 -15.50 7.70
C GLN A 302 11.37 -16.67 6.77
N TYR A 303 11.22 -17.86 7.36
CA TYR A 303 10.82 -19.07 6.66
C TYR A 303 9.52 -19.60 7.27
N LEU A 304 8.77 -20.36 6.46
CA LEU A 304 7.62 -21.13 6.93
C LEU A 304 8.12 -22.18 7.93
N ARG A 305 7.54 -22.19 9.14
CA ARG A 305 7.91 -23.16 10.18
C ARG A 305 7.19 -24.49 9.97
N GLU A 306 7.72 -25.55 10.56
CA GLU A 306 7.02 -26.84 10.59
C GLU A 306 5.66 -26.69 11.30
N GLY A 307 4.59 -27.17 10.66
CA GLY A 307 3.22 -27.05 11.18
C GLY A 307 2.56 -25.67 11.02
N GLU A 308 3.28 -24.65 10.55
CA GLU A 308 2.73 -23.31 10.30
C GLU A 308 2.03 -23.27 8.94
N THR A 309 0.81 -22.75 8.90
CA THR A 309 0.08 -22.50 7.66
C THR A 309 0.60 -21.23 6.96
N ALA A 310 0.39 -21.10 5.65
CA ALA A 310 0.77 -19.89 4.91
C ALA A 310 0.08 -18.62 5.45
N ILE A 311 -1.12 -18.76 6.03
CA ILE A 311 -1.88 -17.65 6.64
C ILE A 311 -1.21 -17.22 7.95
N GLU A 312 -0.89 -18.16 8.83
CA GLU A 312 -0.17 -17.87 10.09
C GLU A 312 1.21 -17.26 9.81
N PHE A 313 1.92 -17.75 8.80
CA PHE A 313 3.19 -17.17 8.38
C PHE A 313 3.03 -15.72 7.89
N THR A 314 2.01 -15.47 7.07
CA THR A 314 1.66 -14.13 6.59
C THR A 314 1.39 -13.17 7.76
N GLU A 315 0.59 -13.62 8.72
CA GLU A 315 0.24 -12.86 9.92
C GLU A 315 1.46 -12.60 10.81
N ARG A 316 2.31 -13.59 11.03
CA ARG A 316 3.56 -13.40 11.79
C ARG A 316 4.47 -12.35 11.16
N VAL A 317 4.63 -12.37 9.83
CA VAL A 317 5.45 -11.36 9.13
C VAL A 317 4.80 -9.97 9.17
N ARG A 318 3.47 -9.90 9.04
CA ARG A 318 2.71 -8.66 9.22
C ARG A 318 2.93 -8.09 10.62
N ASP A 319 2.95 -8.95 11.64
CA ASP A 319 3.17 -8.57 13.04
C ASP A 319 4.55 -7.98 13.27
N MET A 320 5.58 -8.58 12.66
CA MET A 320 6.95 -8.04 12.70
C MET A 320 7.03 -6.64 12.09
N ILE A 321 6.41 -6.44 10.92
CA ILE A 321 6.40 -5.13 10.24
C ILE A 321 5.60 -4.11 11.06
N ALA A 322 4.42 -4.50 11.55
CA ALA A 322 3.56 -3.64 12.34
C ALA A 322 4.20 -3.21 13.65
N ALA A 323 4.83 -4.15 14.37
CA ALA A 323 5.54 -3.87 15.61
C ALA A 323 6.72 -2.91 15.37
N ARG A 324 7.51 -3.15 14.31
CA ARG A 324 8.67 -2.30 14.01
C ARG A 324 8.30 -0.89 13.55
N ALA A 325 7.30 -0.74 12.68
CA ALA A 325 6.86 0.57 12.18
C ALA A 325 5.80 1.26 13.06
N GLY A 326 5.40 0.64 14.19
CA GLY A 326 4.35 1.15 15.06
C GLY A 326 3.03 1.35 14.32
N LEU A 327 2.58 0.32 13.60
CA LEU A 327 1.33 0.31 12.83
C LEU A 327 0.26 -0.47 13.58
N LYS A 328 -0.98 0.03 13.55
CA LYS A 328 -2.14 -0.66 14.09
C LYS A 328 -2.65 -1.68 13.08
N LYS A 329 -2.61 -2.96 13.42
CA LYS A 329 -3.17 -4.02 12.57
C LYS A 329 -4.70 -3.91 12.54
N VAL A 330 -5.30 -4.17 11.40
CA VAL A 330 -6.76 -4.30 11.25
C VAL A 330 -7.12 -5.57 10.50
N PRO A 331 -8.28 -6.18 10.77
CA PRO A 331 -8.69 -7.45 10.16
C PRO A 331 -9.34 -7.27 8.78
N TRP A 332 -9.02 -6.19 8.06
CA TRP A 332 -9.67 -5.87 6.79
C TRP A 332 -8.76 -6.14 5.60
N ASP A 333 -9.32 -6.61 4.49
CA ASP A 333 -8.65 -6.62 3.19
C ASP A 333 -8.79 -5.25 2.51
N GLY A 334 -7.71 -4.77 1.88
CA GLY A 334 -7.71 -3.58 1.03
C GLY A 334 -8.62 -3.67 -0.21
N TYR A 335 -9.16 -4.84 -0.56
CA TYR A 335 -10.10 -5.02 -1.67
C TYR A 335 -11.31 -4.09 -1.61
N LEU A 336 -11.92 -3.94 -0.42
CA LEU A 336 -13.09 -3.09 -0.19
C LEU A 336 -12.81 -1.60 -0.44
N LYS A 337 -11.53 -1.20 -0.55
CA LYS A 337 -11.17 0.17 -0.90
C LYS A 337 -11.62 0.49 -2.31
N HIS A 338 -11.58 -0.47 -3.23
CA HIS A 338 -11.88 -0.26 -4.66
C HIS A 338 -13.26 -0.77 -5.06
N ASN A 339 -13.71 -1.87 -4.47
CA ASN A 339 -14.93 -2.54 -4.86
C ASN A 339 -16.02 -2.31 -3.82
N ARG A 340 -17.24 -1.99 -4.28
CA ARG A 340 -18.42 -1.99 -3.43
C ARG A 340 -18.89 -3.44 -3.26
N PRO A 341 -19.46 -3.80 -2.09
CA PRO A 341 -20.18 -5.06 -1.95
C PRO A 341 -21.24 -5.21 -3.05
N SER A 342 -21.50 -6.45 -3.46
CA SER A 342 -22.57 -6.75 -4.43
C SER A 342 -23.91 -6.19 -3.94
N PRO A 343 -24.77 -5.63 -4.83
CA PRO A 343 -26.12 -5.23 -4.47
C PRO A 343 -26.89 -6.36 -3.78
N LYS A 344 -26.74 -7.61 -4.26
CA LYS A 344 -27.38 -8.78 -3.66
C LYS A 344 -27.02 -8.99 -2.18
N HIS A 345 -25.73 -8.91 -1.84
CA HIS A 345 -25.30 -9.03 -0.44
C HIS A 345 -25.75 -7.84 0.42
N THR A 346 -25.82 -6.65 -0.19
CA THR A 346 -26.30 -5.44 0.49
C THR A 346 -27.80 -5.57 0.78
N GLU A 347 -28.59 -5.98 -0.21
CA GLU A 347 -30.02 -6.25 -0.11
C GLU A 347 -30.31 -7.39 0.86
N GLU A 348 -29.50 -8.45 0.88
CA GLU A 348 -29.64 -9.56 1.83
C GLU A 348 -29.38 -9.12 3.27
N LYS A 349 -28.34 -8.31 3.52
CA LYS A 349 -28.10 -7.71 4.84
C LYS A 349 -29.21 -6.74 5.24
N GLN A 350 -29.69 -5.92 4.30
CA GLN A 350 -30.84 -5.03 4.52
C GLN A 350 -32.11 -5.83 4.82
N ARG A 351 -32.32 -6.96 4.14
CA ARG A 351 -33.47 -7.85 4.36
C ARG A 351 -33.37 -8.54 5.72
N MET A 352 -32.23 -9.11 6.08
CA MET A 352 -32.03 -9.70 7.42
C MET A 352 -32.23 -8.66 8.53
N PHE A 353 -31.77 -7.43 8.31
CA PHE A 353 -32.02 -6.32 9.23
C PHE A 353 -33.51 -5.97 9.29
N ALA A 354 -34.19 -5.83 8.15
CA ALA A 354 -35.62 -5.57 8.07
C ALA A 354 -36.43 -6.69 8.72
N GLU A 355 -36.09 -7.95 8.50
CA GLU A 355 -36.70 -9.13 9.13
C GLU A 355 -36.44 -9.15 10.64
N SER A 356 -35.25 -8.74 11.10
CA SER A 356 -34.97 -8.59 12.53
C SER A 356 -35.83 -7.49 13.16
N VAL A 357 -36.12 -6.41 12.43
CA VAL A 357 -37.00 -5.34 12.90
C VAL A 357 -38.47 -5.81 12.87
N LEU A 358 -38.91 -6.46 11.80
CA LEU A 358 -40.28 -6.99 11.64
C LEU A 358 -40.61 -8.10 12.63
N ARG A 359 -39.68 -9.03 12.88
CA ARG A 359 -39.87 -10.09 13.88
C ARG A 359 -40.08 -9.51 15.29
N ARG A 360 -39.34 -8.45 15.64
CA ARG A 360 -39.57 -7.72 16.90
C ARG A 360 -40.95 -7.06 16.94
N LEU A 361 -41.54 -6.72 15.79
CA LEU A 361 -42.89 -6.14 15.69
C LEU A 361 -43.99 -7.21 15.75
N GLU A 362 -43.80 -8.37 15.11
CA GLU A 362 -44.77 -9.48 14.99
C GLU A 362 -44.87 -10.37 16.25
N GLU A 363 -43.89 -10.35 17.14
CA GLU A 363 -43.93 -11.07 18.43
C GLU A 363 -44.80 -10.34 19.50
N ASN A 364 -45.63 -9.37 19.08
CA ASN A 364 -46.70 -8.71 19.87
C ASN A 364 -48.07 -9.08 19.31
#